data_AF-A0A9X9Z5N8-F1
#
_entry.id   AF-A0A9X9Z5N8-F1
#
_cell.length_a   1.000
_cell.length_b   1.000
_cell.length_c   1.000
_cell.angle_alpha   90.00
_cell.angle_beta   90.00
_cell.angle_gamma   90.00
#
_symmetry.space_group_name_H-M   'P 1'
#
loop_
_entity.id
_entity.type
_entity.pdbx_description
1 polymer ?
#
loop_
_entity_poly.entity_id
_entity_poly.type
_entity_poly.pdbx_seq_one_letter_code
_entity_poly.pdbx_strand_id
1 'polypeptide(L)'
;MPVYRVKTLHNDRIWRHTINAATGELVGGEAALPLAELDLDDRSNLAALGAIKHRLADAVHVAERAASGKAISGGLVRERGRLNFAIVVISGDNLKEVILEPPGARAK
;
A
#
# COMPACT_ATOMS: atom_id res chain seq x y z
N MET A 1 6.22 -1.90 22.34
CA MET A 1 4.89 -1.38 21.97
C MET A 1 4.73 -1.51 20.46
N PRO A 2 3.62 -2.06 19.94
CA PRO A 2 3.41 -2.14 18.50
C PRO A 2 3.27 -0.74 17.90
N VAL A 3 3.89 -0.52 16.74
CA VAL A 3 3.87 0.77 16.02
C VAL A 3 3.61 0.56 14.53
N TYR A 4 2.92 1.50 13.90
CA TYR A 4 2.87 1.62 12.45
C TYR A 4 3.96 2.57 11.98
N ARG A 5 4.73 2.16 10.96
CA ARG A 5 5.69 3.03 10.26
C ARG A 5 5.04 3.47 8.96
N VAL A 6 4.70 4.74 8.86
CA VAL A 6 4.00 5.32 7.70
C VAL A 6 4.93 6.23 6.95
N LYS A 7 5.04 6.05 5.63
CA LYS A 7 5.69 7.01 4.74
C LYS A 7 4.64 7.83 4.02
N THR A 8 4.79 9.14 3.99
CA THR A 8 3.90 10.03 3.21
C THR A 8 4.71 10.89 2.25
N LEU A 9 4.17 11.15 1.07
CA LEU A 9 4.74 12.08 0.09
C LEU A 9 3.96 13.40 0.15
N HIS A 10 4.66 14.50 0.44
CA HIS A 10 4.07 15.83 0.45
C HIS A 10 5.12 16.88 0.06
N ASN A 11 4.78 17.79 -0.86
CA ASN A 11 5.67 18.83 -1.41
C ASN A 11 7.03 18.27 -1.86
N ASP A 12 7.01 17.19 -2.65
CA ASP A 12 8.21 16.48 -3.14
C ASP A 12 9.17 16.02 -2.04
N ARG A 13 8.63 15.76 -0.84
CA ARG A 13 9.36 15.23 0.30
C ARG A 13 8.68 14.01 0.89
N ILE A 14 9.49 13.05 1.26
CA ILE A 14 9.09 11.78 1.87
C ILE A 14 9.24 11.92 3.38
N TRP A 15 8.11 11.97 4.06
CA TRP A 15 8.04 12.00 5.51
C TRP A 15 7.92 10.59 6.06
N ARG A 16 8.54 10.34 7.20
CA ARG A 16 8.45 9.07 7.92
C ARG A 16 7.85 9.34 9.28
N HIS A 17 6.73 8.68 9.56
CA HIS A 17 5.97 8.79 10.79
C HIS A 17 5.96 7.45 11.51
N THR A 18 6.08 7.50 12.84
CA THR A 18 5.86 6.36 13.71
C THR A 18 4.59 6.65 14.51
N ILE A 19 3.61 5.75 14.39
CA ILE A 19 2.29 5.90 15.02
C ILE A 19 2.12 4.77 16.03
N ASN A 20 1.68 5.09 17.24
CA ASN A 20 1.29 4.09 18.23
C ASN A 20 0.12 3.27 17.69
N ALA A 21 0.28 1.95 17.57
CA ALA A 21 -0.74 1.10 16.98
C ALA A 21 -2.00 0.94 17.84
N ALA A 22 -1.92 1.23 19.14
CA ALA A 22 -3.05 1.14 20.08
C ALA A 22 -3.83 2.46 20.19
N THR A 23 -3.15 3.61 20.18
CA THR A 23 -3.79 4.92 20.40
C THR A 23 -3.95 5.74 19.12
N GLY A 24 -3.20 5.42 18.07
CA GLY A 24 -3.14 6.22 16.84
C GLY A 24 -2.32 7.51 16.99
N GLU A 25 -1.66 7.73 18.13
CA GLU A 25 -0.86 8.92 18.36
C GLU A 25 0.46 8.89 17.60
N LEU A 26 0.91 10.05 17.13
CA LEU A 26 2.23 10.20 16.54
C LEU A 26 3.30 10.12 17.64
N VAL A 27 4.11 9.07 17.63
CA VAL A 27 5.16 8.84 18.65
C VAL A 27 6.57 9.17 18.15
N GLY A 28 6.70 9.54 16.87
CA GLY A 28 7.95 10.04 16.32
C GLY A 28 7.91 10.22 14.81
N GLY A 29 8.97 10.83 14.28
CA GLY A 29 9.17 10.94 12.84
C GLY A 29 10.63 11.25 12.50
N GLU A 30 11.04 10.88 11.30
CA GLU A 30 12.38 11.20 10.77
C GLU A 30 12.31 12.42 9.86
N ALA A 31 13.46 13.08 9.65
CA ALA A 31 13.56 14.19 8.72
C ALA A 31 13.11 13.78 7.30
N ALA A 32 12.41 14.69 6.64
CA ALA A 32 11.86 14.43 5.33
C ALA A 32 12.97 14.37 4.27
N LEU A 33 13.04 13.27 3.53
CA LEU A 33 13.98 13.14 2.41
C LEU A 33 13.39 13.78 1.14
N PRO A 34 14.19 14.48 0.32
CA PRO A 34 13.79 14.88 -1.02
C PRO A 34 13.37 13.67 -1.87
N LEU A 35 12.30 13.82 -2.67
CA LEU A 35 11.86 12.81 -3.64
C LEU A 35 12.97 12.42 -4.63
N ALA A 36 13.87 13.37 -4.94
CA ALA A 36 15.00 13.16 -5.83
C ALA A 36 16.04 12.15 -5.31
N GLU A 37 16.04 11.84 -4.02
CA GLU A 37 16.92 10.81 -3.44
C GLU A 37 16.44 9.38 -3.72
N LEU A 38 15.20 9.20 -4.18
CA LEU A 38 14.73 7.90 -4.64
C LEU A 38 15.30 7.56 -6.02
N ASP A 39 15.47 6.27 -6.28
CA ASP A 39 15.80 5.79 -7.62
C ASP A 39 14.63 6.02 -8.60
N LEU A 40 14.85 5.69 -9.88
CA LEU A 40 13.86 5.90 -10.93
C LEU A 40 12.65 4.96 -10.79
N ASP A 41 12.86 3.75 -10.29
CA ASP A 41 11.80 2.74 -10.14
C ASP A 41 10.84 3.13 -9.01
N ASP A 42 11.37 3.57 -7.88
CA ASP A 42 10.62 4.08 -6.74
C ASP A 42 9.82 5.34 -7.12
N ARG A 43 10.43 6.26 -7.88
CA ARG A 43 9.72 7.44 -8.40
C ARG A 43 8.59 7.07 -9.36
N SER A 44 8.83 6.11 -10.25
CA SER A 44 7.81 5.59 -11.16
C SER A 44 6.65 4.91 -10.40
N ASN A 45 6.95 4.17 -9.33
CA ASN A 45 5.95 3.55 -8.49
C ASN A 45 5.12 4.57 -7.71
N LEU A 46 5.74 5.63 -7.18
CA LEU A 46 5.02 6.74 -6.53
C LEU A 46 4.12 7.50 -7.50
N ALA A 47 4.58 7.76 -8.72
CA ALA A 47 3.76 8.38 -9.76
C ALA A 47 2.55 7.50 -10.11
N ALA A 48 2.75 6.18 -10.23
CA ALA A 48 1.67 5.23 -10.46
C ALA A 48 0.68 5.20 -9.29
N LEU A 49 1.17 5.18 -8.04
CA LEU A 49 0.35 5.25 -6.84
C LEU A 49 -0.54 6.51 -6.82
N GLY A 50 0.03 7.68 -7.14
CA GLY A 50 -0.72 8.94 -7.20
C GLY A 50 -1.80 8.97 -8.29
N ALA A 51 -1.66 8.16 -9.33
CA ALA A 51 -2.65 8.05 -10.42
C ALA A 51 -3.82 7.10 -10.10
N ILE A 52 -3.69 6.24 -9.08
CA ILE A 52 -4.76 5.30 -8.71
C ILE A 52 -5.87 6.06 -7.99
N LYS A 53 -7.06 6.05 -8.59
CA LYS A 53 -8.28 6.63 -7.98
C LYS A 53 -8.92 5.71 -6.94
N HIS A 54 -8.62 4.41 -6.98
CA HIS A 54 -9.23 3.39 -6.12
C HIS A 54 -8.46 3.19 -4.82
N ARG A 55 -9.17 2.99 -3.72
CA ARG A 55 -8.55 2.90 -2.40
C ARG A 55 -8.10 1.47 -2.14
N LEU A 56 -6.93 1.30 -1.50
CA LEU A 56 -6.48 -0.01 -1.01
C LEU A 56 -7.53 -0.67 -0.11
N ALA A 57 -8.29 0.12 0.66
CA ALA A 57 -9.39 -0.37 1.50
C ALA A 57 -10.48 -1.11 0.69
N ASP A 58 -10.80 -0.64 -0.52
CA ASP A 58 -11.77 -1.31 -1.39
C ASP A 58 -11.22 -2.66 -1.87
N ALA A 59 -9.94 -2.70 -2.24
CA ALA A 59 -9.25 -3.92 -2.64
C ALA A 59 -9.18 -4.94 -1.50
N VAL A 60 -8.90 -4.50 -0.27
CA VAL A 60 -8.94 -5.35 0.94
C VAL A 60 -10.32 -5.98 1.10
N HIS A 61 -11.38 -5.19 0.99
CA HIS A 61 -12.75 -5.68 1.17
C HIS A 61 -13.15 -6.73 0.12
N VAL A 62 -12.73 -6.52 -1.13
CA VAL A 62 -12.93 -7.50 -2.22
C VAL A 62 -12.15 -8.78 -1.95
N ALA A 63 -10.89 -8.66 -1.53
CA ALA A 63 -10.03 -9.82 -1.25
C ALA A 63 -10.53 -10.66 -0.08
N GLU A 64 -10.95 -10.04 1.03
CA GLU A 64 -11.51 -10.77 2.19
C GLU A 64 -12.75 -11.58 1.80
N ARG A 65 -13.64 -11.00 0.99
CA ARG A 65 -14.84 -11.68 0.48
C ARG A 65 -14.50 -12.81 -0.48
N ALA A 66 -13.54 -12.60 -1.39
CA ALA A 66 -13.16 -13.60 -2.38
C ALA A 66 -12.42 -14.80 -1.76
N ALA A 67 -11.61 -14.56 -0.73
CA ALA A 67 -10.80 -15.59 -0.09
C ALA A 67 -11.44 -16.22 1.16
N SER A 68 -12.61 -15.71 1.60
CA SER A 68 -13.32 -16.11 2.83
C SER A 68 -12.39 -16.08 4.05
N GLY A 69 -11.82 -14.90 4.33
CA GLY A 69 -10.81 -14.75 5.38
C GLY A 69 -10.56 -13.30 5.78
N LYS A 70 -9.47 -13.06 6.52
CA LYS A 70 -9.04 -11.73 6.97
C LYS A 70 -7.73 -11.28 6.35
N ALA A 71 -7.70 -10.06 5.82
CA ALA A 71 -6.50 -9.51 5.23
C ALA A 71 -5.48 -9.20 6.34
N ILE A 72 -4.25 -9.67 6.17
CA ILE A 72 -3.15 -9.44 7.10
C ILE A 72 -2.04 -8.57 6.50
N SER A 73 -2.03 -8.45 5.16
CA SER A 73 -1.12 -7.59 4.42
C SER A 73 -1.80 -7.14 3.13
N GLY A 74 -1.46 -5.95 2.66
CA GLY A 74 -1.96 -5.40 1.41
C GLY A 74 -1.00 -4.35 0.86
N GLY A 75 -0.78 -4.36 -0.44
CA GLY A 75 0.12 -3.42 -1.09
C GLY A 75 -0.16 -3.30 -2.58
N LEU A 76 0.64 -2.48 -3.24
CA LEU A 76 0.67 -2.36 -4.68
C LEU A 76 1.93 -3.05 -5.21
N VAL A 77 1.75 -3.90 -6.20
CA VAL A 77 2.84 -4.62 -6.86
C VAL A 77 2.80 -4.32 -8.34
N ARG A 78 3.97 -4.27 -8.97
CA ARG A 78 4.07 -4.16 -10.42
C ARG A 78 4.24 -5.56 -11.00
N GLU A 79 3.24 -6.01 -11.74
CA GLU A 79 3.26 -7.31 -12.41
C GLU A 79 3.02 -7.09 -13.91
N ARG A 80 3.94 -7.58 -14.75
CA ARG A 80 3.90 -7.42 -16.22
C ARG A 80 3.71 -5.96 -16.65
N GLY A 81 4.37 -5.04 -15.94
CA GLY A 81 4.31 -3.59 -16.20
C GLY A 81 3.06 -2.89 -15.68
N ARG A 82 2.07 -3.62 -15.15
CA ARG A 82 0.82 -3.06 -14.60
C ARG A 82 0.85 -3.08 -13.08
N LEU A 83 0.25 -2.05 -12.48
CA LEU A 83 0.17 -1.94 -11.02
C LEU A 83 -1.10 -2.65 -10.55
N ASN A 84 -0.93 -3.65 -9.68
CA ASN A 84 -2.01 -4.46 -9.11
C ASN A 84 -2.02 -4.32 -7.59
N PHE A 85 -3.18 -4.46 -6.97
CA PHE A 85 -3.26 -4.67 -5.53
C PHE A 85 -2.94 -6.13 -5.21
N ALA A 86 -1.96 -6.37 -4.35
CA ALA A 86 -1.68 -7.70 -3.79
C ALA A 86 -2.12 -7.70 -2.34
N ILE A 87 -3.10 -8.56 -2.00
CA ILE A 87 -3.64 -8.69 -0.64
C ILE A 87 -3.40 -10.11 -0.16
N VAL A 88 -2.78 -10.26 1.01
CA VAL A 88 -2.60 -11.55 1.66
C VAL A 88 -3.70 -11.74 2.70
N VAL A 89 -4.46 -12.82 2.56
CA VAL A 89 -5.62 -13.16 3.39
C VAL A 89 -5.37 -14.47 4.13
N ILE A 90 -5.60 -14.47 5.45
CA ILE A 90 -5.65 -15.70 6.25
C ILE A 90 -7.06 -16.29 6.23
N SER A 91 -7.20 -17.56 5.88
CA SER A 91 -8.47 -18.29 5.79
C SER A 91 -8.30 -19.68 6.39
N GLY A 92 -8.81 -19.86 7.62
CA GLY A 92 -8.43 -21.00 8.46
C GLY A 92 -6.93 -20.93 8.78
N ASP A 93 -6.22 -22.04 8.56
CA ASP A 93 -4.76 -22.14 8.76
C ASP A 93 -3.94 -21.81 7.51
N ASN A 94 -4.59 -21.40 6.42
CA ASN A 94 -3.95 -21.15 5.14
C ASN A 94 -3.81 -19.66 4.84
N LEU A 95 -2.71 -19.30 4.18
CA LEU A 95 -2.50 -18.00 3.57
C LEU A 95 -2.86 -18.05 2.08
N LYS A 96 -3.63 -17.07 1.62
CA LYS A 96 -4.01 -16.89 0.22
C LYS A 96 -3.57 -15.50 -0.24
N GLU A 97 -2.90 -15.42 -1.37
CA GLU A 97 -2.62 -14.15 -2.04
C GLU A 97 -3.71 -13.88 -3.09
N VAL A 98 -4.29 -12.68 -3.05
CA VAL A 98 -5.30 -12.22 -3.99
C VAL A 98 -4.75 -11.01 -4.74
N ILE A 99 -4.60 -11.16 -6.05
CA ILE A 99 -4.17 -10.08 -6.95
C ILE A 99 -5.41 -9.44 -7.58
N LEU A 100 -5.59 -8.14 -7.37
CA LEU A 100 -6.70 -7.36 -7.89
C LEU A 100 -6.18 -6.28 -8.83
N GLU A 101 -6.70 -6.26 -10.05
CA GLU A 101 -6.46 -5.15 -10.96
C GLU A 101 -7.34 -3.95 -10.55
N PRO A 102 -6.78 -2.73 -10.44
CA PRO A 102 -7.59 -1.54 -10.22
C PRO A 102 -8.60 -1.36 -11.37
N PRO A 103 -9.88 -1.05 -11.08
CA PRO A 103 -10.84 -0.69 -12.12
C PRO A 103 -10.32 0.49 -12.96
N GLY A 104 -10.47 0.42 -14.28
CA GLY A 104 -9.90 1.41 -15.20
C GLY A 104 -8.44 1.19 -15.59
N ALA A 105 -7.74 0.19 -15.02
CA ALA A 105 -6.41 -0.23 -15.49
C ALA A 105 -6.45 -0.95 -16.86
N ARG A 106 -7.64 -1.22 -17.41
CA ARG A 106 -7.83 -1.50 -18.84
C ARG A 106 -7.82 -0.18 -19.60
N ALA A 107 -6.63 0.32 -19.90
CA ALA A 107 -6.49 1.17 -21.08
C ALA A 107 -6.81 0.30 -22.30
N LYS A 108 -7.62 0.86 -23.19
CA LYS A 108 -8.05 0.28 -24.46
C LYS A 108 -6.86 -0.04 -25.37
#